data_AF-A0A3E2MN37-F1
#
_entry.id   AF-A0A3E2MN37-F1
#
_cell.length_a   1.000
_cell.length_b   1.000
_cell.length_c   1.000
_cell.angle_alpha   90.00
_cell.angle_beta   90.00
_cell.angle_gamma   90.00
#
_symmetry.space_group_name_H-M   'P 1'
#
loop_
_entity.id
_entity.type
_entity.pdbx_description
1 polymer ?
#
loop_
_entity_poly.entity_id
_entity_poly.type
_entity_poly.pdbx_seq_one_letter_code
_entity_poly.pdbx_strand_id
1 'polypeptide(L)' 'MSRKIAGKIFSTPEEAGVTPPTEEELARARKMLDDFQKKVNAVAPKDRITDVSPKFWDDTSGTEYQSPPKR' A
#
# COMPACT_ATOMS: atom_id res chain seq x y z
N MET A 1 19.51 3.78 14.82
CA MET A 1 19.43 2.57 15.66
C MET A 1 18.18 1.82 15.26
N SER A 2 18.36 0.63 14.71
CA SER A 2 17.25 -0.22 14.30
C SER A 2 16.39 -0.65 15.49
N ARG A 3 15.07 -0.74 15.30
CA ARG A 3 14.10 -1.13 16.34
C ARG A 3 13.18 -2.23 15.84
N LYS A 4 12.88 -3.20 16.71
CA LYS A 4 11.91 -4.27 16.42
C LYS A 4 10.55 -3.94 17.05
N ILE A 5 9.53 -3.80 16.22
CA ILE A 5 8.16 -3.46 16.64
C ILE A 5 7.20 -4.40 15.90
N ALA A 6 6.33 -5.11 16.64
CA ALA A 6 5.32 -6.02 16.07
C ALA A 6 5.89 -6.99 15.01
N GLY A 7 7.07 -7.57 15.29
CA GLY A 7 7.74 -8.50 14.39
C GLY A 7 8.46 -7.87 13.18
N LYS A 8 8.32 -6.56 12.96
CA LYS A 8 9.02 -5.81 11.90
C LYS A 8 10.26 -5.11 12.44
N ILE A 9 11.28 -5.00 11.60
CA ILE A 9 12.52 -4.26 11.90
C ILE A 9 12.45 -2.93 11.14
N PHE A 10 12.55 -1.84 11.87
CA PHE A 10 12.65 -0.49 11.33
C PHE A 10 14.11 -0.06 11.47
N SER A 11 14.77 0.21 10.35
CA SER A 11 16.17 0.61 10.29
C SER A 11 16.35 1.75 9.30
N THR A 12 17.45 2.48 9.42
CA THR A 12 17.84 3.44 8.37
C THR A 12 18.38 2.69 7.14
N PRO A 13 18.45 3.35 5.96
CA PRO A 13 19.05 2.73 4.78
C PRO A 13 20.49 2.26 5.01
N GLU A 14 21.29 3.03 5.75
CA GLU A 14 22.67 2.70 6.08
C GLU A 14 22.75 1.44 6.94
N GLU A 15 21.87 1.32 7.95
CA GLU A 15 21.77 0.13 8.80
C GLU A 15 21.27 -1.10 8.04
N ALA A 16 20.46 -0.90 6.99
CA ALA A 16 19.97 -1.96 6.13
C ALA A 16 20.98 -2.35 5.02
N GLY A 17 22.08 -1.60 4.86
CA GLY A 17 23.01 -1.78 3.75
C GLY A 17 22.39 -1.47 2.39
N VAL A 18 21.35 -0.63 2.35
CA VAL A 18 20.61 -0.29 1.14
C VAL A 18 21.14 1.02 0.59
N THR A 19 21.56 1.00 -0.67
CA THR A 19 21.96 2.21 -1.40
C THR A 19 20.71 2.97 -1.88
N PRO A 20 20.69 4.31 -1.79
CA PRO A 20 19.65 5.10 -2.45
C PRO A 20 19.57 4.78 -3.94
N PRO A 21 18.37 4.81 -4.54
CA PRO A 21 18.21 4.63 -5.98
C PRO A 21 18.97 5.70 -6.78
N THR A 22 19.48 5.30 -7.93
CA THR A 22 20.10 6.21 -8.90
C THR A 22 19.05 7.08 -9.61
N GLU A 23 19.47 8.18 -10.22
CA GLU A 23 18.57 9.03 -11.03
C GLU A 23 17.90 8.28 -12.17
N GLU A 24 18.60 7.32 -12.80
CA GLU A 24 18.04 6.49 -13.87
C GLU A 24 16.93 5.56 -13.34
N GLU A 25 17.15 4.95 -12.18
CA GLU A 25 16.13 4.12 -11.52
C GLU A 25 14.91 4.95 -11.11
N LEU A 26 15.13 6.16 -10.57
CA LEU A 26 14.05 7.08 -10.25
C LEU A 26 13.29 7.53 -11.49
N ALA A 27 13.97 7.85 -12.59
CA ALA A 27 13.33 8.23 -13.85
C ALA A 27 12.49 7.07 -14.41
N ARG A 28 13.01 5.84 -14.36
CA ARG A 28 12.27 4.64 -14.77
C ARG A 28 11.04 4.41 -13.90
N ALA A 29 11.18 4.52 -12.57
CA ALA A 29 10.08 4.36 -11.63
C ALA A 29 8.99 5.42 -11.84
N ARG A 30 9.38 6.69 -12.03
CA ARG A 30 8.45 7.79 -12.35
C ARG A 30 7.66 7.50 -13.63
N LYS A 31 8.35 7.06 -14.70
CA LYS A 31 7.69 6.66 -15.95
C LYS A 31 6.67 5.54 -15.75
N MET A 32 7.02 4.51 -14.97
CA MET A 32 6.09 3.40 -14.67
C MET A 32 4.84 3.88 -13.93
N LEU A 33 5.00 4.79 -12.97
CA LEU A 33 3.89 5.39 -12.23
C LEU A 33 3.01 6.25 -13.13
N ASP A 34 3.61 7.08 -13.99
CA ASP A 34 2.87 7.91 -14.94
C ASP A 34 2.05 7.06 -15.92
N ASP A 35 2.65 5.98 -16.44
CA ASP A 35 1.96 5.07 -17.35
C ASP A 35 0.81 4.31 -16.66
N PHE A 36 0.97 3.96 -15.38
CA PHE A 36 -0.12 3.42 -14.60
C PHE A 36 -1.24 4.45 -14.38
N GLN A 37 -0.88 5.68 -14.01
CA GLN A 37 -1.85 6.75 -13.80
C GLN A 37 -2.64 7.08 -15.06
N LYS A 38 -2.02 7.04 -16.24
CA LYS A 38 -2.73 7.17 -17.53
C LYS A 38 -3.81 6.10 -17.68
N LYS A 39 -3.52 4.84 -17.34
CA LYS A 39 -4.50 3.74 -17.41
C LYS A 39 -5.66 3.96 -16.44
N VAL A 40 -5.37 4.38 -15.21
CA VAL A 40 -6.39 4.71 -14.20
C VAL A 40 -7.27 5.87 -14.69
N ASN A 41 -6.66 6.93 -15.21
CA ASN A 41 -7.38 8.12 -15.67
C ASN A 41 -8.24 7.85 -16.92
N ALA A 42 -7.84 6.90 -17.75
CA ALA A 42 -8.60 6.48 -18.92
C ALA A 42 -9.92 5.76 -18.55
N VAL A 43 -10.08 5.31 -17.30
CA VAL A 43 -11.35 4.72 -16.84
C VAL A 43 -12.40 5.83 -16.72
N ALA A 44 -13.44 5.72 -17.56
CA ALA A 44 -14.54 6.66 -17.59
C ALA A 44 -15.26 6.69 -16.22
N PRO A 45 -15.79 7.85 -15.78
CA PRO A 45 -16.40 7.97 -14.46
C PRO A 45 -17.48 6.94 -14.15
N LYS A 46 -18.28 6.55 -15.16
CA LYS A 46 -19.34 5.53 -15.06
C LYS A 46 -18.83 4.11 -14.81
N ASP A 47 -17.59 3.82 -15.21
CA ASP A 47 -16.96 2.51 -15.11
C ASP A 47 -16.06 2.43 -13.87
N ARG A 48 -15.95 3.52 -13.10
CA ARG A 48 -15.26 3.53 -11.81
C ARG A 48 -16.16 2.87 -10.78
N ILE A 49 -15.65 1.83 -10.13
CA ILE A 49 -16.34 1.19 -9.01
C ILE A 49 -16.40 2.19 -7.85
N THR A 50 -17.58 2.73 -7.59
CA THR A 50 -17.84 3.63 -6.46
C THR A 50 -18.41 2.89 -5.25
N ASP A 51 -19.06 1.75 -5.49
CA ASP A 51 -19.59 0.86 -4.46
C ASP A 51 -18.69 -0.35 -4.28
N VAL A 52 -17.85 -0.29 -3.26
CA VAL A 52 -16.93 -1.36 -2.86
C VAL A 52 -17.49 -2.05 -1.64
N SER A 53 -17.52 -3.39 -1.68
CA SER A 53 -18.01 -4.22 -0.58
C SER A 53 -17.46 -3.73 0.77
N PRO A 54 -18.27 -3.65 1.84
CA PRO A 54 -17.80 -3.31 3.17
C PRO A 54 -16.62 -4.16 3.63
N LYS A 55 -16.52 -5.42 3.16
CA LYS A 55 -15.40 -6.31 3.47
C LYS A 55 -14.06 -5.78 2.96
N PHE A 56 -14.05 -5.01 1.87
CA PHE A 56 -12.84 -4.34 1.37
C PHE A 56 -12.31 -3.31 2.37
N TRP A 57 -13.22 -2.68 3.12
CA TRP A 57 -12.91 -1.69 4.15
C TRP A 57 -12.78 -2.29 5.55
N ASP A 58 -13.10 -3.58 5.70
CA ASP A 58 -13.16 -4.24 6.98
C ASP A 58 -11.86 -5.00 7.28
N ASP A 59 -10.87 -4.23 7.71
CA ASP A 59 -9.57 -4.72 8.18
C ASP A 59 -9.68 -5.59 9.45
N THR A 60 -10.84 -5.65 10.09
CA THR A 60 -11.02 -6.30 11.40
C THR A 60 -12.06 -7.43 11.40
N SER A 61 -12.80 -7.64 10.32
CA SER A 61 -13.75 -8.77 10.19
C SER A 61 -13.05 -10.10 10.38
N GLY A 62 -13.66 -10.97 11.18
CA GLY A 62 -13.15 -12.30 11.47
C GLY A 62 -11.92 -12.32 12.37
N THR A 63 -11.48 -11.17 12.90
CA THR A 63 -10.44 -11.09 13.92
C THR A 63 -11.03 -11.14 15.32
N GLU A 64 -10.18 -11.41 16.31
CA GLU A 64 -10.51 -11.36 17.74
C GLU A 64 -11.01 -10.00 18.25
N TYR A 65 -10.83 -8.91 17.46
CA TYR A 65 -11.31 -7.57 17.78
C TYR A 65 -12.76 -7.32 17.31
N GLN A 66 -13.36 -8.24 16.54
CA GLN A 66 -14.76 -8.16 16.19
C GLN A 66 -15.60 -8.57 17.39
N SER A 67 -16.41 -7.65 17.93
CA SER A 67 -17.28 -7.96 19.08
C SER A 67 -18.21 -9.13 18.72
N PRO A 68 -18.33 -10.15 19.58
CA PRO A 68 -19.22 -11.28 19.31
C PRO A 68 -20.66 -10.79 19.17
N PRO A 69 -21.46 -11.39 18.28
CA PRO A 69 -22.86 -10.99 18.11
C PRO A 69 -23.58 -11.14 19.46
N LYS A 70 -24.25 -10.07 19.89
CA LYS A 70 -25.13 -10.12 21.06
C LYS A 70 -26.21 -11.17 20.79
N ARG A 71 -26.24 -12.21 21.62
CA ARG A 71 -27.26 -13.25 21.62
C ARG A 71 -28.61 -12.71 22.04
#